data_AF-A0A1Y2DIF6-F1
#
_entry.id   AF-A0A1Y2DIF6-F1
#
_cell.length_a   1.000
_cell.length_b   1.000
_cell.length_c   1.000
_cell.angle_alpha   90.00
_cell.angle_beta   90.00
_cell.angle_gamma   90.00
#
_symmetry.space_group_name_H-M   'P 1'
#
loop_
_entity.id
_entity.type
_entity.pdbx_description
1 polymer ?
#
loop_
_entity_poly.entity_id
_entity_poly.type
_entity_poly.pdbx_seq_one_letter_code
_entity_poly.pdbx_strand_id
1 'polypeptide(L)'
;MRPYISEAVRWMLSGGSIRQNFVPILWMGLRDWATSSAWTRGQTLLAARAYKEHVAVTYLTRKLAQQPVLALVEGAAHSLAHAASLTARQARRSGVSEGELRARWA
;
A
#
# COMPACT_ATOMS: atom_id res chain seq x y z
N MET A 1 15.72 4.65 -24.04
CA MET A 1 15.87 3.48 -23.13
C MET A 1 16.33 3.85 -21.73
N ARG A 2 17.38 4.65 -21.55
CA ARG A 2 17.80 5.16 -20.21
C ARG A 2 16.66 5.81 -19.38
N PRO A 3 15.73 6.61 -19.96
CA PRO A 3 14.60 7.17 -19.22
C PRO A 3 13.67 6.11 -18.59
N TYR A 4 13.51 4.97 -19.27
CA TYR A 4 12.67 3.88 -18.81
C TYR A 4 13.24 3.21 -17.55
N ILE A 5 14.56 3.01 -17.53
CA ILE A 5 15.27 2.44 -16.38
C ILE A 5 15.30 3.44 -15.23
N SER A 6 15.55 4.72 -15.49
CA SER A 6 15.53 5.76 -14.44
C SER A 6 14.16 5.86 -13.77
N GLU A 7 13.08 5.68 -14.53
CA GLU A 7 11.74 5.65 -13.95
C GLU A 7 11.51 4.40 -13.09
N ALA A 8 11.92 3.22 -13.53
CA ALA A 8 11.82 2.00 -12.73
C ALA A 8 12.62 2.12 -11.41
N VAL A 9 13.84 2.66 -11.48
CA VAL A 9 14.67 2.95 -10.31
C VAL A 9 14.01 3.99 -9.40
N ARG A 10 13.41 5.05 -9.96
CA ARG A 10 12.68 6.04 -9.18
C ARG A 10 11.53 5.39 -8.41
N TRP A 11 10.73 4.53 -9.05
CA TRP A 11 9.66 3.79 -8.37
C TRP A 11 10.19 2.88 -7.27
N MET A 12 11.30 2.19 -7.54
CA MET A 12 11.99 1.33 -6.57
C MET A 12 12.44 2.08 -5.32
N LEU A 13 12.95 3.30 -5.49
CA LEU A 13 13.40 4.13 -4.37
C LEU A 13 12.25 4.87 -3.68
N SER A 14 11.22 5.29 -4.42
CA SER A 14 10.05 5.98 -3.84
C SER A 14 9.10 5.04 -3.11
N GLY A 15 9.14 3.73 -3.40
CA GLY A 15 8.26 2.71 -2.86
C GLY A 15 8.41 2.43 -1.35
N GLY A 16 9.35 3.09 -0.66
CA GLY A 16 9.40 3.19 0.80
C GLY A 16 9.72 1.89 1.55
N SER A 17 10.89 1.86 2.19
CA SER A 17 11.25 1.07 3.38
C SER A 17 11.32 -0.47 3.31
N ILE A 18 10.74 -1.15 2.32
CA ILE A 18 10.85 -2.62 2.22
C ILE A 18 12.14 -2.98 1.48
N ARG A 19 13.20 -3.35 2.22
CA ARG A 19 14.49 -3.80 1.65
C ARG A 19 14.33 -4.90 0.59
N GLN A 20 13.26 -5.68 0.67
CA GLN A 20 12.95 -6.78 -0.27
C GLN A 20 12.60 -6.32 -1.69
N ASN A 21 12.21 -5.04 -1.88
CA ASN A 21 11.88 -4.51 -3.21
C ASN A 21 13.08 -3.92 -3.96
N PHE A 22 14.27 -3.93 -3.36
CA PHE A 22 15.48 -3.43 -4.00
C PHE A 22 16.05 -4.46 -4.97
N VAL A 23 16.18 -4.08 -6.25
CA VAL A 23 16.77 -4.91 -7.30
C VAL A 23 18.14 -4.33 -7.70
N PRO A 24 19.26 -4.95 -7.27
CA PRO A 24 20.60 -4.39 -7.49
C PRO A 24 20.95 -4.15 -8.96
N ILE A 25 20.51 -5.04 -9.86
CA ILE A 25 20.82 -4.94 -11.30
C ILE A 25 20.23 -3.68 -11.94
N LEU A 26 19.08 -3.21 -11.44
CA LEU A 26 18.46 -1.98 -11.90
C LEU A 26 19.27 -0.74 -11.51
N TRP A 27 19.74 -0.71 -10.27
CA TRP A 27 20.59 0.38 -9.78
C TRP A 27 21.93 0.42 -10.52
N MET A 28 22.61 -0.72 -10.65
CA MET A 28 23.88 -0.81 -11.36
C MET A 28 23.72 -0.48 -12.85
N GLY A 29 22.68 -1.00 -13.50
CA GLY A 29 22.43 -0.72 -14.90
C GLY A 29 22.09 0.74 -15.19
N LEU A 30 21.52 1.48 -14.24
CA LEU A 30 21.35 2.93 -14.37
C LEU A 30 22.68 3.69 -14.21
N ARG A 31 23.47 3.33 -13.19
CA ARG A 31 24.74 3.99 -12.86
C ARG A 31 25.77 3.79 -13.97
N ASP A 32 25.95 2.55 -14.42
CA ASP A 32 27.03 2.14 -15.32
C ASP A 32 26.52 1.99 -16.76
N TRP A 33 25.42 2.64 -17.12
CA TRP A 33 24.78 2.49 -18.44
C TRP A 33 25.76 2.71 -19.60
N ALA A 34 26.59 3.77 -19.52
CA ALA A 34 27.52 4.15 -20.58
C ALA A 34 28.67 3.14 -20.76
N THR A 35 29.15 2.54 -19.67
CA THR A 35 30.29 1.61 -19.63
C THR A 35 29.86 0.15 -19.76
N SER A 36 28.58 -0.14 -19.58
CA SER A 36 28.03 -1.50 -19.65
C SER A 36 28.00 -2.06 -21.07
N SER A 37 28.24 -3.36 -21.19
CA SER A 37 28.08 -4.11 -22.44
C SER A 37 26.62 -4.11 -22.92
N ALA A 38 26.40 -4.36 -24.22
CA ALA A 38 25.06 -4.49 -24.78
C ALA A 38 24.23 -5.59 -24.08
N TRP A 39 24.88 -6.69 -23.71
CA TRP A 39 24.25 -7.77 -22.94
C TRP A 39 23.76 -7.30 -21.57
N THR A 40 24.61 -6.61 -20.79
CA THR A 40 24.27 -6.08 -19.47
C THR A 40 23.11 -5.08 -19.57
N ARG A 41 23.10 -4.23 -20.60
CA ARG A 41 21.98 -3.32 -20.88
C ARG A 41 20.70 -4.07 -21.19
N GLY A 42 20.75 -5.16 -21.96
CA GLY A 42 19.62 -6.03 -22.23
C GLY A 42 19.04 -6.65 -20.96
N GLN A 43 19.90 -7.22 -20.10
CA GLN A 43 19.51 -7.76 -18.81
C GLN A 43 18.87 -6.71 -17.90
N THR A 44 19.42 -5.49 -17.87
CA THR A 44 18.86 -4.36 -17.12
C THR A 44 17.45 -4.01 -17.60
N LEU A 45 17.22 -4.03 -18.92
CA LEU A 45 15.90 -3.74 -19.50
C LEU A 45 14.88 -4.82 -19.16
N LEU A 46 15.26 -6.09 -19.23
CA LEU A 46 14.39 -7.20 -18.83
C LEU A 46 14.03 -7.11 -17.35
N ALA A 47 15.01 -6.81 -16.49
CA ALA A 47 14.77 -6.57 -15.07
C ALA A 47 13.86 -5.36 -14.82
N ALA A 48 14.04 -4.27 -15.57
CA ALA A 48 13.17 -3.09 -15.48
C ALA A 48 11.72 -3.38 -15.85
N ARG A 49 11.52 -4.19 -16.89
CA ARG A 49 10.19 -4.63 -17.31
C ARG A 49 9.53 -5.49 -16.24
N ALA A 50 10.22 -6.55 -15.80
CA ALA A 50 9.70 -7.45 -14.77
C ALA A 50 9.36 -6.69 -13.47
N TYR A 51 10.20 -5.73 -13.09
CA TYR A 51 9.96 -4.89 -11.92
C TYR A 51 8.68 -4.05 -12.06
N LYS A 52 8.50 -3.36 -13.19
CA LYS A 52 7.29 -2.55 -13.44
C LYS A 52 6.02 -3.41 -13.47
N GLU A 53 6.09 -4.59 -14.08
CA GLU A 53 4.98 -5.56 -14.07
C GLU A 53 4.63 -6.00 -12.65
N HIS A 54 5.63 -6.36 -11.83
CA HIS A 54 5.42 -6.72 -10.43
C HIS A 54 4.77 -5.59 -9.62
N VAL A 55 5.26 -4.34 -9.78
CA VAL A 55 4.69 -3.16 -9.10
C VAL A 55 3.25 -2.92 -9.55
N ALA A 56 2.95 -3.06 -10.84
CA ALA A 56 1.60 -2.90 -11.36
C ALA A 56 0.63 -3.94 -10.78
N VAL A 57 1.03 -5.21 -10.74
CA VAL A 57 0.24 -6.29 -10.13
C VAL A 57 0.00 -5.99 -8.65
N THR A 58 1.06 -5.66 -7.91
CA THR A 58 0.94 -5.34 -6.47
C THR A 58 -0.01 -4.17 -6.23
N TYR A 59 0.07 -3.13 -7.05
CA TYR A 59 -0.81 -1.98 -6.99
C TYR A 59 -2.27 -2.35 -7.27
N LEU A 60 -2.52 -3.13 -8.32
CA LEU A 60 -3.87 -3.60 -8.68
C LEU A 60 -4.45 -4.48 -7.58
N THR A 61 -3.70 -5.45 -7.08
CA THR A 61 -4.11 -6.31 -5.95
C THR A 61 -4.46 -5.47 -4.73
N ARG A 62 -3.63 -4.48 -4.39
CA ARG A 62 -3.92 -3.58 -3.27
C ARG A 62 -5.17 -2.73 -3.51
N LYS A 63 -5.36 -2.22 -4.73
CA LYS A 63 -6.56 -1.44 -5.08
C LYS A 63 -7.83 -2.29 -5.04
N LEU A 64 -7.80 -3.52 -5.54
CA LEU A 64 -8.93 -4.44 -5.48
C LEU A 64 -9.26 -4.82 -4.02
N ALA A 65 -8.24 -5.08 -3.19
CA ALA A 65 -8.44 -5.33 -1.76
C ALA A 65 -9.04 -4.12 -1.00
N GLN A 66 -8.86 -2.91 -1.54
CA GLN A 66 -9.43 -1.68 -1.00
C GLN A 66 -10.81 -1.35 -1.58
N GLN A 67 -11.30 -2.07 -2.59
CA GLN A 67 -12.64 -1.86 -3.13
C GLN A 67 -13.68 -2.64 -2.32
N PRO A 68 -14.68 -1.96 -1.74
CA PRO A 68 -15.78 -2.60 -1.03
C PRO A 68 -16.82 -3.09 -2.04
N VAL A 69 -16.56 -4.20 -2.74
CA VAL A 69 -17.54 -4.80 -3.65
C VAL A 69 -17.64 -6.29 -3.38
N LEU A 70 -18.41 -6.59 -2.33
CA LEU A 70 -19.30 -7.75 -2.11
C LEU A 70 -19.63 -7.86 -0.60
N ALA A 71 -20.23 -6.81 -0.04
CA ALA A 71 -20.92 -6.87 1.25
C ALA A 71 -22.44 -6.85 1.01
N LEU A 72 -22.92 -7.67 0.05
CA LEU A 72 -24.33 -7.66 -0.37
C LEU A 72 -25.05 -9.01 -0.22
N VAL A 73 -24.41 -10.03 0.36
CA VAL A 73 -25.12 -11.26 0.76
C VAL A 73 -24.46 -11.76 2.04
N GLU A 74 -25.25 -11.91 3.11
CA GLU A 74 -24.90 -12.41 4.46
C GLU A 74 -24.17 -11.44 5.41
N GLY A 75 -24.93 -10.81 6.30
CA GLY A 75 -24.38 -10.22 7.52
C GLY A 75 -25.11 -8.99 8.05
N ALA A 76 -26.42 -9.08 8.24
CA ALA A 76 -27.26 -8.09 8.90
C ALA A 76 -26.91 -7.86 10.40
N ALA A 77 -25.65 -7.74 10.80
CA ALA A 77 -25.27 -7.65 12.22
C ALA A 77 -24.03 -6.80 12.57
N HIS A 78 -23.31 -6.15 11.64
CA HIS A 78 -22.02 -5.52 11.97
C HIS A 78 -21.88 -4.07 11.47
N SER A 79 -22.63 -3.11 12.03
CA SER A 79 -22.19 -1.70 12.11
C SER A 79 -23.08 -0.79 12.99
N LEU A 80 -23.43 -1.25 14.19
CA LEU A 80 -23.77 -0.35 15.31
C LEU A 80 -22.82 -0.56 16.51
N ALA A 81 -21.76 -1.37 16.34
CA ALA A 81 -20.85 -1.74 17.42
C ALA A 81 -19.66 -0.76 17.61
N HIS A 82 -19.62 0.34 16.85
CA HIS A 82 -18.63 1.41 17.05
C HIS A 82 -19.24 2.65 17.71
N ALA A 83 -20.20 2.46 18.62
CA ALA A 83 -20.37 3.46 19.68
C ALA A 83 -19.04 3.51 20.44
N ALA A 84 -18.38 4.67 20.44
CA ALA A 84 -17.18 4.88 21.24
C ALA A 84 -17.53 4.60 22.70
N SER A 85 -17.13 3.45 23.22
CA SER A 85 -17.32 3.14 24.63
C SER A 85 -16.51 4.16 25.41
N LEU A 86 -17.21 4.98 26.20
CA LEU A 86 -16.54 5.96 27.04
C LEU A 86 -15.67 5.19 28.02
N THR A 87 -14.37 5.47 28.02
CA THR A 87 -13.51 4.95 29.08
C THR A 87 -14.05 5.45 30.43
N ALA A 88 -13.92 4.65 31.50
CA ALA A 88 -14.44 4.99 32.83
C ALA A 88 -13.98 6.38 33.33
N ARG A 89 -12.84 6.86 32.82
CA ARG A 89 -12.28 8.18 33.10
C ARG A 89 -13.04 9.32 32.40
N GLN A 90 -13.53 9.10 31.19
CA GLN A 90 -14.33 10.07 30.44
C GLN A 90 -15.73 10.20 31.03
N ALA A 91 -16.39 9.10 31.39
CA ALA A 91 -17.69 9.12 32.08
C ALA A 91 -17.62 9.91 33.40
N ARG A 92 -16.52 9.77 34.15
CA ARG A 92 -16.31 10.54 35.40
C ARG A 92 -16.13 12.04 35.17
N ARG A 93 -15.61 12.46 34.02
CA ARG A 93 -15.37 13.88 33.68
C ARG A 93 -16.59 14.55 33.08
N SER A 94 -17.32 13.85 32.21
CA SER A 94 -18.54 14.39 31.60
C SER A 94 -19.75 14.30 32.53
N GLY A 95 -19.71 13.43 33.55
CA GLY A 95 -20.87 13.11 34.38
C GLY A 95 -21.95 12.32 33.63
N VAL A 96 -21.69 11.95 32.37
CA VAL A 96 -22.65 11.27 31.49
C VAL A 96 -22.23 9.82 31.36
N SER A 97 -23.16 8.92 31.71
CA SER A 97 -22.95 7.47 31.57
C SER A 97 -23.19 7.01 30.13
N GLU A 98 -22.56 5.90 29.75
CA GLU A 98 -22.77 5.29 28.42
C GLU A 98 -24.25 4.91 28.17
N GLY A 99 -24.96 4.52 29.23
CA GLY A 99 -26.41 4.23 29.15
C GLY A 99 -27.24 5.47 28.84
N GLU A 100 -26.87 6.64 29.38
CA GLU A 100 -27.57 7.90 29.11
C GLU A 100 -27.34 8.39 27.67
N LEU A 101 -26.12 8.19 27.12
CA LEU A 101 -25.85 8.50 25.71
C LEU A 101 -26.68 7.63 24.77
N ARG A 102 -26.78 6.32 25.04
CA ARG A 102 -27.60 5.41 24.22
C ARG A 102 -29.08 5.77 24.28
N ALA A 103 -29.60 6.16 25.44
CA ALA A 103 -30.99 6.59 25.58
C ALA A 103 -31.31 7.89 24.81
N ARG A 104 -30.32 8.76 24.59
CA ARG A 104 -30.49 10.00 23.81
C ARG A 104 -30.38 9.81 22.29
N TRP A 105 -29.76 8.72 21.84
CA TRP A 105 -29.44 8.47 20.42
C TRP A 105 -30.16 7.24 19.83
N ALA A 106 -31.05 6.62 20.60
CA ALA A 106 -32.04 5.64 20.11
C ALA A 106 -33.29 6.36 19.59
#